data_AF-A0A109LSV5-F1
#
_entry.id   AF-A0A109LSV5-F1
#
_cell.length_a   1.000
_cell.length_b   1.000
_cell.length_c   1.000
_cell.angle_alpha   90.00
_cell.angle_beta   90.00
_cell.angle_gamma   90.00
#
_symmetry.space_group_name_H-M   'P 1'
#
loop_
_entity.id
_entity.type
_entity.pdbx_description
1 polymer ?
#
loop_
_entity_poly.entity_id
_entity_poly.type
_entity_poly.pdbx_seq_one_letter_code
_entity_poly.pdbx_strand_id
1 'polypeptide(L)'
;MLAIFASAGSITLVSVKRTPDEVAQALLDVIDGRMTKLEWGGFITQPFDDPELEIIREKACQVDWPLNEQGQETLRGLSDEAKSLSTAEE
;
A
#
# COMPACT_ATOMS: atom_id res chain seq x y z
N MET A 1 3.71 -34.78 -28.17
CA MET A 1 3.31 -34.79 -26.75
C MET A 1 4.41 -34.05 -25.99
N LEU A 2 4.18 -32.80 -25.60
CA LEU A 2 5.17 -31.99 -24.88
C LEU A 2 4.44 -31.34 -23.68
N ALA A 3 4.63 -31.91 -22.49
CA ALA A 3 4.10 -31.37 -21.26
C ALA A 3 5.12 -30.37 -20.70
N ILE A 4 4.82 -29.08 -20.80
CA ILE A 4 5.57 -28.04 -20.11
C ILE A 4 5.03 -28.01 -18.68
N PHE A 5 5.78 -28.59 -17.73
CA PHE A 5 5.53 -28.38 -16.32
C PHE A 5 5.98 -26.96 -15.98
N ALA A 6 5.03 -26.02 -15.93
CA ALA A 6 5.24 -24.76 -15.24
C ALA A 6 5.34 -25.08 -13.74
N SER A 7 6.55 -25.26 -13.24
CA SER A 7 6.84 -25.17 -11.82
C SER A 7 6.50 -23.74 -11.39
N ALA A 8 5.26 -23.56 -10.91
CA ALA A 8 4.87 -22.41 -10.13
C ALA A 8 5.75 -22.45 -8.86
N GLY A 9 6.90 -21.79 -8.93
CA GLY A 9 7.60 -21.38 -7.72
C GLY A 9 6.60 -20.51 -6.98
N SER A 10 6.07 -21.04 -5.87
CA SER A 10 5.29 -20.24 -4.93
C SER A 10 6.20 -19.08 -4.52
N ILE A 11 6.01 -17.91 -5.13
CA ILE A 11 6.51 -16.68 -4.57
C ILE A 11 5.69 -16.54 -3.29
N THR A 12 6.26 -16.97 -2.17
CA THR A 12 5.74 -16.61 -0.86
C THR A 12 5.84 -15.10 -0.80
N LEU A 13 4.75 -14.42 -1.18
CA LEU A 13 4.57 -13.01 -0.89
C LEU A 13 4.64 -12.92 0.63
N VAL A 14 5.78 -12.48 1.12
CA VAL A 14 5.98 -12.22 2.55
C VAL A 14 5.15 -10.97 2.82
N SER A 15 3.96 -11.17 3.38
CA SER A 15 3.18 -10.08 3.94
C SER A 15 4.01 -9.38 5.00
N VAL A 16 3.91 -8.06 5.04
CA VAL A 16 4.71 -7.25 5.95
C VAL A 16 3.83 -6.60 6.98
N LYS A 17 4.23 -6.76 8.24
CA LYS A 17 3.65 -6.06 9.36
C LYS A 17 3.97 -4.56 9.25
N ARG A 18 2.92 -3.76 9.11
CA ARG A 18 2.95 -2.30 9.19
C ARG A 18 1.95 -1.84 10.22
N THR A 19 2.25 -0.74 10.91
CA THR A 19 1.26 -0.10 11.77
C THR A 19 0.41 0.90 10.98
N PRO A 20 -0.80 1.24 11.47
CA PRO A 20 -1.62 2.25 10.80
C PRO A 20 -0.93 3.63 10.71
N ASP A 21 -0.15 4.03 11.72
CA ASP A 21 0.67 5.24 11.68
C ASP A 21 1.74 5.20 10.57
N GLU A 22 2.42 4.08 10.39
CA GLU A 22 3.43 3.93 9.33
C GLU A 22 2.79 4.03 7.95
N VAL A 23 1.61 3.44 7.76
CA VAL A 23 0.83 3.53 6.52
C VAL A 23 0.38 4.96 6.27
N ALA A 24 -0.19 5.63 7.27
CA ALA A 24 -0.60 7.02 7.18
C ALA A 24 0.58 7.94 6.82
N GLN A 25 1.71 7.77 7.49
CA GLN A 25 2.92 8.56 7.21
C GLN A 25 3.45 8.30 5.80
N ALA A 26 3.47 7.04 5.34
CA ALA A 26 3.88 6.70 3.99
C ALA A 26 3.01 7.39 2.92
N LEU A 27 1.69 7.45 3.12
CA LEU A 27 0.76 8.14 2.22
C LEU A 27 1.03 9.66 2.19
N LEU A 28 1.32 10.26 3.35
CA LEU A 28 1.70 11.68 3.44
C LEU A 28 3.06 11.96 2.78
N ASP A 29 4.03 11.06 2.94
CA ASP A 29 5.35 11.21 2.32
C ASP A 29 5.27 11.15 0.80
N VAL A 30 4.31 10.41 0.24
CA VAL A 30 4.00 10.42 -1.20
C VAL A 30 3.44 11.77 -1.64
N ILE A 31 2.50 12.34 -0.87
CA ILE A 31 1.91 13.65 -1.16
C ILE A 31 2.95 14.77 -1.08
N ASP A 32 3.83 14.74 -0.07
CA ASP A 32 4.90 15.71 0.12
C ASP A 32 6.07 15.53 -0.86
N GLY A 33 6.04 14.49 -1.71
CA GLY A 33 7.10 14.19 -2.67
C GLY A 33 8.41 13.70 -2.01
N ARG A 34 8.32 13.23 -0.75
CA ARG A 34 9.44 12.63 -0.01
C ARG A 34 9.67 11.17 -0.38
N MET A 35 8.64 10.49 -0.88
CA MET A 35 8.74 9.11 -1.35
C MET A 35 9.05 9.04 -2.85
N THR A 36 10.03 8.21 -3.23
CA THR A 36 10.38 7.97 -4.63
C THR A 36 9.41 6.98 -5.31
N LYS A 37 9.37 6.98 -6.64
CA LYS A 37 8.57 6.01 -7.43
C LYS A 37 8.91 4.55 -7.10
N LEU A 38 10.18 4.24 -6.79
CA LEU A 38 10.60 2.89 -6.44
C LEU A 38 10.05 2.48 -5.07
N GLU A 39 10.10 3.39 -4.09
CA GLU A 39 9.53 3.16 -2.76
C GLU A 39 8.01 3.04 -2.80
N TRP A 40 7.34 3.89 -3.58
CA TRP A 40 5.90 3.79 -3.84
C TRP A 40 5.55 2.45 -4.49
N GLY A 41 6.32 2.04 -5.50
CA GLY A 41 6.17 0.74 -6.15
C GLY A 41 6.31 -0.41 -5.16
N GLY A 42 7.27 -0.35 -4.24
CA GLY A 42 7.42 -1.33 -3.16
C GLY A 42 6.21 -1.34 -2.22
N PHE A 43 5.74 -0.16 -1.82
CA PHE A 43 4.58 -0.01 -0.93
C PHE A 43 3.30 -0.63 -1.53
N ILE A 44 2.98 -0.33 -2.80
CA ILE A 44 1.75 -0.82 -3.42
C ILE A 44 1.83 -2.27 -3.92
N THR A 45 3.03 -2.87 -4.03
CA THR A 45 3.17 -4.26 -4.50
C THR A 45 3.28 -5.27 -3.37
N GLN A 46 3.56 -4.82 -2.15
CA GLN A 46 3.77 -5.67 -1.00
C GLN A 46 2.50 -5.75 -0.14
N PRO A 47 1.92 -6.94 0.06
CA PRO A 47 0.72 -7.09 0.89
C PRO A 47 1.01 -6.83 2.36
N PHE A 48 0.01 -6.34 3.08
CA PHE A 48 0.07 -6.15 4.53
C PHE A 48 -0.60 -7.32 5.27
N ASP A 49 -0.12 -7.60 6.50
CA ASP A 49 -0.72 -8.61 7.37
C ASP A 49 -2.08 -8.19 7.91
N ASP A 50 -2.29 -6.88 8.08
CA ASP A 50 -3.52 -6.32 8.59
C ASP A 50 -4.53 -6.14 7.44
N PRO A 51 -5.72 -6.78 7.51
CA PRO A 51 -6.70 -6.73 6.43
C PRO A 51 -7.29 -5.32 6.23
N GLU A 52 -7.36 -4.48 7.26
CA GLU A 52 -7.87 -3.12 7.15
C GLU A 52 -6.84 -2.22 6.46
N LEU A 53 -5.55 -2.38 6.82
CA LEU A 53 -4.46 -1.69 6.11
C LEU A 53 -4.29 -2.18 4.68
N GLU A 54 -4.55 -3.45 4.42
CA GLU A 54 -4.52 -4.03 3.07
C GLU A 54 -5.57 -3.38 2.16
N ILE A 55 -6.79 -3.13 2.67
CA ILE A 55 -7.82 -2.37 1.93
C ILE A 55 -7.31 -0.97 1.57
N ILE A 56 -6.64 -0.30 2.51
CA ILE A 56 -6.04 1.03 2.27
C ILE A 56 -4.97 0.94 1.18
N ARG A 57 -4.11 -0.07 1.22
CA ARG A 57 -3.09 -0.33 0.18
C ARG A 57 -3.71 -0.57 -1.18
N GLU A 58 -4.78 -1.37 -1.26
CA GLU A 58 -5.49 -1.65 -2.52
C GLU A 58 -6.11 -0.39 -3.11
N LYS A 59 -6.74 0.45 -2.28
CA LYS A 59 -7.24 1.77 -2.71
C LYS A 59 -6.10 2.67 -3.17
N ALA A 60 -4.99 2.70 -2.43
CA ALA A 60 -3.80 3.46 -2.77
C ALA A 60 -3.18 3.02 -4.10
N CYS A 61 -3.24 1.73 -4.45
CA CYS A 61 -2.77 1.20 -5.73
C CYS A 61 -3.55 1.73 -6.95
N GLN A 62 -4.76 2.27 -6.75
CA GLN A 62 -5.55 2.88 -7.82
C GLN A 62 -5.13 4.32 -8.12
N VAL A 63 -4.24 4.90 -7.30
CA VAL A 63 -3.75 6.27 -7.50
C VAL A 63 -2.66 6.25 -8.56
N ASP A 64 -2.91 6.95 -9.66
CA ASP A 64 -1.95 7.10 -10.75
C ASP A 64 -0.68 7.85 -10.32
N TRP A 65 0.45 7.40 -10.86
CA TRP A 65 1.72 8.11 -10.79
C TRP A 65 2.09 8.66 -12.17
N PRO A 66 2.41 9.96 -12.34
CA PRO A 66 2.65 10.96 -11.29
C PRO A 66 1.38 11.43 -10.58
N LEU A 67 1.52 11.75 -9.30
CA LEU A 67 0.41 12.11 -8.42
C LEU A 67 -0.28 13.40 -8.90
N ASN A 68 -1.57 13.31 -9.21
CA ASN A 68 -2.42 14.45 -9.56
C ASN A 68 -3.21 14.95 -8.33
N GLU A 69 -3.94 16.06 -8.46
CA GLU A 69 -4.70 16.68 -7.36
C GLU A 69 -5.74 15.72 -6.74
N GLN A 70 -6.43 14.94 -7.59
CA GLN A 70 -7.38 13.91 -7.16
C GLN A 70 -6.70 12.76 -6.40
N GLY A 71 -5.52 12.35 -6.85
CA GLY A 71 -4.67 11.36 -6.20
C GLY A 71 -4.21 11.85 -4.83
N GLN A 72 -3.81 13.12 -4.71
CA GLN A 72 -3.46 13.73 -3.43
C GLN A 72 -4.64 13.72 -2.45
N GLU A 73 -5.84 14.11 -2.89
CA GLU A 73 -7.03 14.07 -2.05
C GLU A 73 -7.36 12.64 -1.60
N THR A 74 -7.27 11.68 -2.51
CA THR A 74 -7.49 10.26 -2.22
C THR A 74 -6.50 9.76 -1.17
N LEU A 75 -5.19 10.01 -1.35
CA LEU A 75 -4.17 9.59 -0.40
C LEU A 75 -4.33 10.27 0.97
N ARG A 76 -4.81 11.52 1.04
CA ARG A 76 -5.13 12.18 2.31
C ARG A 76 -6.27 11.46 3.03
N GLY A 77 -7.37 11.19 2.33
CA GLY A 77 -8.50 10.44 2.91
C GLY A 77 -8.08 9.06 3.41
N LEU A 78 -7.23 8.36 2.66
CA LEU A 78 -6.66 7.07 3.07
C LEU A 78 -5.73 7.19 4.28
N SER A 79 -4.96 8.27 4.40
CA SER A 79 -4.13 8.53 5.58
C SER A 79 -4.97 8.79 6.83
N ASP A 80 -6.10 9.51 6.71
CA ASP A 80 -7.02 9.72 7.82
C ASP A 80 -7.75 8.42 8.20
N GLU A 81 -8.13 7.59 7.21
CA GLU A 81 -8.68 6.24 7.43
C GLU A 81 -7.68 5.37 8.20
N ALA A 82 -6.42 5.32 7.78
CA ALA A 82 -5.36 4.60 8.47
C ALA A 82 -5.16 5.09 9.92
N LYS A 83 -5.11 6.40 10.16
CA LYS A 83 -4.98 6.95 11.53
C LYS A 83 -6.16 6.59 12.42
N SER A 84 -7.37 6.52 11.87
CA SER A 84 -8.56 6.17 12.64
C SER A 84 -8.48 4.72 13.17
N LEU A 85 -7.85 3.82 12.42
CA LEU A 85 -7.62 2.43 12.84
C LEU A 85 -6.65 2.34 14.03
N SER A 86 -5.69 3.27 14.16
CA SER A 86 -4.79 3.29 15.31
C SER A 86 -5.49 3.69 16.63
N THR A 87 -6.63 4.37 16.56
CA THR A 87 -7.38 4.84 17.75
C THR A 87 -8.52 3.88 18.13
N ALA A 88 -8.80 2.86 17.31
CA ALA A 88 -9.90 1.93 17.54
C ALA A 88 -9.59 0.79 18.52
N GLU A 89 -8.36 0.73 19.06
CA GLU A 89 -7.97 -0.16 20.15
C GLU A 89 -8.07 0.56 21.51
N GLU A 90 -9.30 0.93 21.94
CA GLU A 90 -9.61 1.30 23.33
C GLU A 90 -10.92 0.66 23.81
#